data_AF-A0A7J0EZN2-F1
#
_entry.id   AF-A0A7J0EZN2-F1
#
_cell.length_a   1.000
_cell.length_b   1.000
_cell.length_c   1.000
_cell.angle_alpha   90.00
_cell.angle_beta   90.00
_cell.angle_gamma   90.00
#
_symmetry.space_group_name_H-M   'P 1'
#
loop_
_entity.id
_entity.type
_entity.pdbx_description
1 polymer ?
#
loop_
_entity_poly.entity_id
_entity_poly.type
_entity_poly.pdbx_seq_one_letter_code
_entity_poly.pdbx_strand_id
1 'polypeptide(L)'
;MKSFQLGDSWDLHGHDIGDEWHDCERYFFHALSFVLQPRDTCYVGSVGFPELSYSGYQPHAYSWDEFPPLKDILEAVHKAFPGSNFNSLLLNRYKGGNDFVGWHADDEKLYGSTPEITSVSFGCDREFLLKKKPSKMSQGITKAPLLSLSL
;
A
#
# COMPACT_ATOMS: atom_id res chain seq x y z
N MET A 1 -12.10 -5.03 4.09
CA MET A 1 -11.12 -5.76 3.25
C MET A 1 -9.75 -5.48 3.84
N LYS A 2 -8.86 -6.47 3.91
CA LYS A 2 -7.58 -6.34 4.62
C LYS A 2 -6.46 -6.42 3.60
N SER A 3 -5.68 -5.34 3.48
CA SER A 3 -4.63 -5.21 2.47
C SER A 3 -3.27 -5.50 3.09
N PHE A 4 -2.48 -6.31 2.42
CA PHE A 4 -1.08 -6.52 2.74
C PHE A 4 -0.24 -5.66 1.79
N GLN A 5 0.70 -4.88 2.31
CA GLN A 5 1.66 -4.14 1.49
C GLN A 5 3.04 -4.77 1.63
N LEU A 6 3.63 -5.15 0.50
CA LEU A 6 5.01 -5.65 0.47
C LEU A 6 5.93 -4.60 -0.12
N GLY A 7 7.04 -4.30 0.56
CA GLY A 7 8.04 -3.33 0.11
C GLY A 7 9.45 -3.93 0.02
N ASP A 8 10.03 -3.87 -1.18
CA ASP A 8 11.44 -4.13 -1.54
C ASP A 8 12.02 -5.55 -1.59
N SER A 9 13.18 -5.60 -2.26
CA SER A 9 13.62 -6.62 -3.21
C SER A 9 14.64 -7.61 -2.61
N TRP A 10 14.52 -8.87 -3.03
CA TRP A 10 15.41 -10.04 -2.85
C TRP A 10 15.07 -11.02 -1.71
N ASP A 11 14.34 -12.02 -2.18
CA ASP A 11 14.07 -13.41 -1.81
C ASP A 11 14.22 -13.99 -0.40
N LEU A 12 13.24 -14.84 -0.05
CA LEU A 12 13.29 -15.73 1.10
C LEU A 12 14.25 -16.93 0.88
N HIS A 13 14.77 -17.18 -0.34
CA HIS A 13 15.57 -18.37 -0.70
C HIS A 13 16.66 -18.22 -1.83
N GLY A 14 17.03 -17.03 -2.32
CA GLY A 14 17.95 -16.83 -3.46
C GLY A 14 17.40 -16.96 -4.90
N HIS A 15 16.09 -17.06 -5.11
CA HIS A 15 15.38 -16.96 -6.38
C HIS A 15 15.04 -15.51 -6.73
N ASP A 16 15.64 -15.01 -7.82
CA ASP A 16 15.27 -13.74 -8.42
C ASP A 16 13.84 -13.84 -8.96
N ILE A 17 12.90 -13.05 -8.42
CA ILE A 17 11.60 -12.80 -9.08
C ILE A 17 11.77 -11.89 -10.32
N GLY A 18 13.01 -11.47 -10.61
CA GLY A 18 13.44 -10.36 -11.46
C GLY A 18 12.89 -10.32 -12.87
N ASP A 19 12.49 -11.47 -13.40
CA ASP A 19 11.90 -11.60 -14.74
C ASP A 19 10.38 -11.85 -14.74
N GLU A 20 9.72 -12.02 -13.59
CA GLU A 20 8.24 -12.19 -13.51
C GLU A 20 7.51 -10.86 -13.27
N TRP A 21 8.23 -9.75 -13.02
CA TRP A 21 7.63 -8.41 -12.89
C TRP A 21 7.26 -7.75 -14.24
N HIS A 22 7.36 -8.48 -15.36
CA HIS A 22 7.21 -7.90 -16.70
C HIS A 22 5.84 -7.22 -16.96
N ASP A 23 4.81 -7.59 -16.20
CA ASP A 23 3.47 -7.01 -16.32
C ASP A 23 3.07 -6.09 -15.15
N CYS A 24 4.00 -5.77 -14.25
CA CYS A 24 3.71 -4.89 -13.12
C CYS A 24 3.61 -3.42 -13.55
N GLU A 25 2.53 -2.78 -13.11
CA GLU A 25 2.11 -1.49 -13.62
C GLU A 25 2.94 -0.35 -13.01
N ARG A 26 3.35 0.61 -13.86
CA ARG A 26 4.07 1.82 -13.46
C ARG A 26 3.23 3.09 -13.52
N TYR A 27 1.96 3.00 -13.87
CA TYR A 27 1.12 4.17 -14.09
C TYR A 27 0.02 4.24 -13.06
N PHE A 28 -0.33 5.47 -12.68
CA PHE A 28 -1.52 5.74 -11.90
C PHE A 28 -2.29 6.92 -12.47
N PHE A 29 -3.61 6.88 -12.37
CA PHE A 29 -4.45 7.93 -12.92
C PHE A 29 -4.65 9.06 -11.90
N HIS A 30 -4.18 10.25 -12.25
CA HIS A 30 -4.37 11.45 -11.45
C HIS A 30 -4.75 12.63 -12.34
N ALA A 31 -5.74 13.41 -11.90
CA ALA A 31 -6.17 14.64 -12.57
C ALA A 31 -6.39 14.50 -14.09
N LEU A 32 -7.06 13.42 -14.51
CA LEU A 32 -7.37 13.10 -15.92
C LEU A 32 -6.16 12.69 -16.79
N SER A 33 -5.04 12.29 -16.18
CA SER A 33 -3.85 11.81 -16.90
C SER A 33 -3.20 10.61 -16.22
N PHE A 34 -2.55 9.75 -17.01
CA PHE A 34 -1.69 8.70 -16.49
C PHE A 34 -0.33 9.29 -16.11
N VAL A 35 0.01 9.19 -14.82
CA VAL A 35 1.27 9.66 -14.27
C VAL A 35 2.13 8.46 -13.91
N LEU A 36 3.42 8.51 -14.25
CA LEU A 36 4.38 7.49 -13.86
C LEU A 36 4.52 7.50 -12.33
N GLN A 37 4.26 6.37 -11.69
CA GLN A 37 4.62 6.15 -10.31
C GLN A 37 6.10 5.78 -10.24
N PRO A 38 6.89 6.39 -9.33
CA PRO A 38 8.30 6.09 -9.20
C PRO A 38 8.49 4.82 -8.34
N ARG A 39 7.80 3.74 -8.72
CA ARG A 39 7.91 2.36 -8.20
C ARG A 39 7.12 1.43 -9.13
N ASP A 40 7.47 0.14 -9.17
CA ASP A 40 6.60 -0.85 -9.81
C ASP A 40 5.55 -1.32 -8.81
N THR A 41 4.33 -1.58 -9.29
CA THR A 41 3.23 -2.08 -8.46
C THR A 41 2.58 -3.33 -9.05
N CYS A 42 2.15 -4.24 -8.18
CA CYS A 42 1.44 -5.45 -8.55
C CYS A 42 0.31 -5.71 -7.55
N TYR A 43 -0.87 -6.06 -8.05
CA TYR A 43 -1.99 -6.45 -7.20
C TYR A 43 -2.22 -7.95 -7.30
N VAL A 44 -2.36 -8.60 -6.15
CA VAL A 44 -2.73 -10.01 -6.04
C VAL A 44 -3.99 -10.11 -5.19
N GLY A 45 -4.95 -10.92 -5.62
CA GLY A 45 -6.25 -11.05 -4.97
C GLY A 45 -6.76 -12.48 -4.97
N SER A 46 -7.60 -12.81 -3.98
CA SER A 46 -8.33 -14.09 -3.96
C SER A 46 -9.44 -14.12 -5.02
N VAL A 47 -9.94 -15.31 -5.37
CA VAL A 47 -11.10 -15.43 -6.27
C VAL A 47 -12.29 -14.63 -5.74
N GLY A 48 -12.96 -13.88 -6.63
CA GLY A 48 -14.08 -12.99 -6.26
C GLY A 48 -13.63 -11.64 -5.69
N PHE A 49 -12.34 -11.33 -5.82
CA PHE A 49 -11.81 -10.00 -5.53
C PHE A 49 -12.53 -8.95 -6.39
N PRO A 50 -13.15 -7.94 -5.77
CA PRO A 50 -13.87 -6.91 -6.51
C PRO A 50 -12.91 -6.09 -7.38
N GLU A 51 -13.38 -5.61 -8.52
CA GLU A 51 -12.58 -4.74 -9.39
C GLU A 51 -12.02 -3.57 -8.57
N LEU A 52 -10.69 -3.53 -8.46
CA LEU A 52 -10.01 -2.38 -7.89
C LEU A 52 -10.25 -1.20 -8.81
N SER A 53 -10.72 -0.09 -8.25
CA SER A 53 -10.66 1.19 -8.91
C SER A 53 -10.05 2.20 -7.96
N TYR A 54 -8.92 2.78 -8.37
CA TYR A 54 -8.26 3.84 -7.62
C TYR A 54 -8.15 5.06 -8.52
N SER A 55 -8.78 6.17 -8.13
CA SER A 55 -8.87 7.41 -8.93
C SER A 55 -9.24 7.21 -10.41
N GLY A 56 -10.08 6.22 -10.75
CA GLY A 56 -10.49 5.93 -12.13
C GLY A 56 -9.56 4.99 -12.90
N TYR A 57 -8.47 4.55 -12.28
CA TYR A 57 -7.61 3.48 -12.76
C TYR A 57 -8.09 2.12 -12.26
N GLN A 58 -8.11 1.12 -13.12
CA GLN A 58 -8.44 -0.26 -12.75
C GLN A 58 -7.21 -1.16 -12.99
N PRO A 59 -6.39 -1.42 -11.95
CA PRO A 59 -5.23 -2.29 -12.10
C PRO A 59 -5.64 -3.74 -12.34
N HIS A 60 -4.84 -4.47 -13.09
CA HIS A 60 -4.98 -5.93 -13.15
C HIS A 60 -4.63 -6.56 -11.80
N ALA A 61 -5.48 -7.47 -11.32
CA ALA A 61 -5.25 -8.24 -10.10
C ALA A 61 -5.00 -9.70 -10.45
N TYR A 62 -3.79 -10.18 -10.13
CA TYR A 62 -3.36 -11.55 -10.32
C TYR A 62 -3.93 -12.48 -9.24
N SER A 63 -3.97 -13.77 -9.54
CA SER A 63 -4.26 -14.83 -8.58
C SER A 63 -3.04 -15.13 -7.71
N TRP A 64 -3.27 -15.52 -6.47
CA TRP A 64 -2.24 -16.07 -5.59
C TRP A 64 -1.54 -17.30 -6.18
N ASP A 65 -2.21 -18.07 -7.05
CA ASP A 65 -1.64 -19.24 -7.73
C ASP A 65 -0.53 -18.88 -8.71
N GLU A 66 -0.52 -17.64 -9.23
CA GLU A 66 0.48 -17.16 -10.18
C GLU A 66 1.79 -16.78 -9.48
N PHE A 67 1.77 -16.59 -8.15
CA PHE A 67 2.94 -16.24 -7.36
C PHE A 67 3.04 -17.10 -6.09
N PRO A 68 3.45 -18.38 -6.21
CA PRO A 68 3.49 -19.30 -5.06
C PRO A 68 4.24 -18.79 -3.82
N PRO A 69 5.41 -18.12 -3.93
CA PRO A 69 6.12 -17.58 -2.77
C PRO A 69 5.31 -16.57 -1.94
N LEU A 70 4.33 -15.88 -2.55
CA LEU A 70 3.48 -14.93 -1.84
C LEU A 70 2.49 -15.63 -0.91
N LYS A 71 2.17 -16.90 -1.16
CA LYS A 71 1.33 -17.71 -0.25
C LYS A 71 2.07 -18.02 1.05
N ASP A 72 3.35 -18.36 0.97
CA ASP A 72 4.16 -18.62 2.16
C ASP A 72 4.28 -17.37 3.04
N ILE A 73 4.45 -16.21 2.41
CA ILE A 73 4.44 -14.92 3.10
C ILE A 73 3.07 -14.65 3.74
N LEU A 74 1.97 -14.89 3.01
CA LEU A 74 0.61 -14.71 3.52
C LEU A 74 0.36 -15.61 4.74
N GLU A 75 0.78 -16.87 4.69
CA GLU A 75 0.68 -17.80 5.82
C GLU A 75 1.50 -17.33 7.03
N ALA A 76 2.73 -16.86 6.81
CA ALA A 76 3.56 -16.30 7.87
C ALA A 76 2.91 -15.07 8.53
N VAL A 77 2.27 -14.21 7.73
CA VAL A 77 1.50 -13.06 8.22
C VAL A 77 0.30 -13.52 9.05
N HIS A 78 -0.49 -14.49 8.59
CA HIS A 78 -1.63 -15.03 9.36
C HIS A 78 -1.18 -15.64 10.69
N LYS A 79 -0.03 -16.30 10.71
CA LYS A 79 0.56 -16.86 11.94
C LYS A 79 1.00 -15.77 12.91
N ALA A 80 1.56 -14.66 12.41
CA ALA A 80 1.97 -13.53 13.23
C ALA A 80 0.78 -12.73 13.78
N PHE A 81 -0.33 -12.69 13.03
CA PHE A 81 -1.54 -11.94 13.37
C PHE A 81 -2.77 -12.88 13.41
N PRO A 82 -2.87 -13.75 14.43
CA PRO A 82 -3.97 -14.71 14.52
C PRO A 82 -5.33 -14.01 14.64
N GLY A 83 -6.31 -14.47 13.86
CA GLY A 83 -7.65 -13.85 13.76
C GLY A 83 -7.76 -12.80 12.65
N SER A 84 -6.63 -12.40 12.04
CA SER A 84 -6.60 -11.56 10.86
C SER A 84 -6.69 -12.41 9.58
N ASN A 85 -7.35 -11.88 8.55
CA ASN A 85 -7.58 -12.58 7.29
C ASN A 85 -7.39 -11.59 6.13
N PHE A 86 -6.31 -11.74 5.39
CA PHE A 86 -5.99 -10.89 4.23
C PHE A 86 -6.41 -11.60 2.95
N ASN A 87 -7.11 -10.87 2.07
CA ASN A 87 -7.63 -11.40 0.81
C ASN A 87 -7.01 -10.72 -0.41
N SER A 88 -6.09 -9.78 -0.19
CA SER A 88 -5.35 -9.09 -1.23
C SER A 88 -4.01 -8.55 -0.77
N LEU A 89 -3.14 -8.35 -1.74
CA LEU A 89 -1.79 -7.88 -1.58
C LEU A 89 -1.49 -6.85 -2.66
N LEU A 90 -0.94 -5.70 -2.24
CA LEU A 90 -0.32 -4.71 -3.11
C LEU A 90 1.20 -4.79 -2.91
N LEU A 91 1.91 -5.29 -3.91
CA LEU A 91 3.35 -5.29 -3.90
C LEU A 91 3.87 -3.96 -4.44
N ASN A 92 4.88 -3.41 -3.78
CA ASN A 92 5.61 -2.23 -4.19
C ASN A 92 7.09 -2.58 -4.31
N ARG A 93 7.66 -2.37 -5.50
CA ARG A 93 9.10 -2.55 -5.73
C ARG A 93 9.75 -1.19 -6.00
N TYR A 94 10.60 -0.76 -5.08
CA TYR A 94 11.41 0.44 -5.18
C TYR A 94 12.84 0.03 -5.56
N LYS A 95 13.26 0.35 -6.79
CA LYS A 95 14.56 -0.07 -7.37
C LYS A 95 15.76 0.70 -6.82
N GLY A 96 15.52 1.89 -6.26
CA GLY A 96 16.58 2.74 -5.71
C GLY A 96 16.06 3.82 -4.78
N GLY A 97 16.96 4.64 -4.22
CA GLY A 97 16.61 5.70 -3.27
C GLY A 97 15.77 6.84 -3.85
N ASN A 98 15.68 6.94 -5.18
CA ASN A 98 14.85 7.93 -5.88
C ASN A 98 13.39 7.46 -6.08
N ASP A 99 13.10 6.20 -5.76
CA ASP A 99 11.76 5.63 -5.86
C ASP A 99 10.99 5.90 -4.57
N PHE A 100 9.74 6.34 -4.70
CA PHE A 100 8.92 6.74 -3.55
C PHE A 100 7.41 6.59 -3.79
N VAL A 101 6.65 6.75 -2.72
CA VAL A 101 5.21 6.98 -2.79
C VAL A 101 4.90 8.31 -2.13
N GLY A 102 4.15 9.16 -2.82
CA GLY A 102 3.75 10.46 -2.28
C GLY A 102 2.79 10.31 -1.09
N TRP A 103 2.54 11.42 -0.38
CA TRP A 103 1.54 11.44 0.69
C TRP A 103 0.19 10.94 0.19
N HIS A 104 -0.27 9.83 0.76
CA HIS A 104 -1.56 9.21 0.46
C HIS A 104 -2.16 8.60 1.72
N ALA A 105 -3.35 8.06 1.59
CA ALA A 105 -3.95 7.20 2.58
C ALA A 105 -4.74 6.12 1.86
N ASP A 106 -4.77 4.92 2.43
CA ASP A 106 -5.55 3.80 1.91
C ASP A 106 -7.01 3.93 2.37
N ASP A 107 -7.72 4.95 1.85
CA ASP A 107 -9.12 5.26 2.18
C ASP A 107 -10.11 4.98 1.04
N GLU A 108 -9.71 4.11 0.10
CA GLU A 108 -10.60 3.64 -0.95
C GLU A 108 -11.79 2.88 -0.38
N LYS A 109 -12.97 3.12 -0.97
CA LYS A 109 -14.25 2.54 -0.51
C LYS A 109 -14.20 1.01 -0.43
N LEU A 110 -13.42 0.40 -1.31
CA LEU A 110 -13.23 -1.05 -1.37
C LEU A 110 -12.70 -1.63 -0.04
N TYR A 111 -11.86 -0.87 0.66
CA TYR A 111 -11.23 -1.29 1.89
C TYR A 111 -12.20 -1.29 3.10
N GLY A 112 -13.31 -0.55 3.00
CA GLY A 112 -14.29 -0.36 4.07
C GLY A 112 -13.89 0.78 5.01
N SER A 113 -14.65 0.97 6.09
CA SER A 113 -14.47 2.12 7.00
C SER A 113 -13.31 1.97 7.98
N THR A 114 -12.90 0.74 8.25
CA THR A 114 -11.82 0.40 9.20
C THR A 114 -11.00 -0.76 8.63
N PRO A 115 -10.27 -0.54 7.52
CA PRO A 115 -9.45 -1.58 6.95
C PRO A 115 -8.31 -1.92 7.89
N GLU A 116 -8.07 -3.21 8.05
CA GLU A 116 -6.88 -3.69 8.72
C GLU A 116 -5.82 -3.89 7.64
N ILE A 117 -4.70 -3.20 7.80
CA ILE A 117 -3.60 -3.20 6.85
C ILE A 117 -2.37 -3.72 7.59
N THR A 118 -1.65 -4.65 6.96
CA THR A 118 -0.35 -5.13 7.44
C THR A 118 0.69 -4.83 6.37
N SER A 119 1.82 -4.30 6.78
CA SER A 119 2.95 -4.03 5.88
C SER A 119 4.13 -4.87 6.29
N VAL A 120 4.77 -5.53 5.32
CA VAL A 120 6.04 -6.25 5.49
C VAL A 120 7.01 -5.72 4.46
N SER A 121 8.25 -5.53 4.89
CA SER A 121 9.31 -5.03 4.02
C SER A 121 10.47 -6.00 3.99
N PHE A 122 11.07 -6.16 2.82
CA PHE A 122 12.27 -6.94 2.56
C PHE A 122 13.31 -6.06 1.85
N GLY A 123 14.58 -6.45 1.89
CA GLY A 123 15.65 -5.69 1.27
C GLY A 123 16.10 -4.48 2.08
N CYS A 124 16.31 -3.34 1.43
CA CYS A 124 16.92 -2.16 2.03
C CYS A 124 15.95 -1.38 2.93
N ASP A 125 16.49 -0.83 4.03
CA ASP A 125 15.74 0.06 4.92
C ASP A 125 15.25 1.32 4.20
N ARG A 126 14.02 1.76 4.53
CA ARG A 126 13.43 3.01 4.05
C ARG A 126 12.64 3.71 5.15
N GLU A 127 12.54 5.03 5.04
CA GLU A 127 11.73 5.83 5.96
C GLU A 127 10.23 5.63 5.65
N PHE A 128 9.47 5.21 6.66
CA PHE A 128 8.01 5.16 6.63
C PHE A 128 7.43 6.30 7.46
N LEU A 129 7.00 7.38 6.78
CA LEU A 129 6.56 8.60 7.43
C LEU A 129 5.04 8.65 7.57
N LEU A 130 4.55 8.89 8.79
CA LEU A 130 3.12 9.02 9.10
C LEU A 130 2.75 10.49 9.35
N LYS A 131 1.68 10.95 8.68
CA LYS A 131 1.12 12.30 8.86
C LYS A 131 -0.35 12.21 9.23
N LYS A 132 -0.72 12.82 10.36
CA LYS A 132 -2.12 12.93 10.79
C LYS A 132 -2.91 13.78 9.78
N LYS A 133 -4.01 13.24 9.25
CA LYS A 133 -4.94 14.02 8.42
C LYS A 133 -5.52 15.18 9.25
N PRO A 134 -5.67 16.39 8.66
CA PRO A 134 -6.35 17.50 9.34
C PRO A 134 -7.75 17.05 9.75
N SER A 135 -8.12 17.28 11.02
CA SER A 135 -9.48 17.02 11.48
C SER A 135 -10.43 17.95 10.72
N LYS A 136 -11.47 17.39 10.10
CA LYS A 136 -12.64 18.16 9.63
C LYS A 136 -13.48 18.62 10.83
N MET A 137 -12.88 19.21 11.86
CA MET A 137 -13.63 20.05 12.77
C MET A 137 -13.86 21.35 12.01
N SER A 138 -15.13 21.60 11.68
CA SER A 138 -15.61 22.90 11.20
C SER A 138 -14.88 23.99 11.97
N GLN A 139 -14.18 24.86 11.25
CA GLN A 139 -13.59 26.09 11.76
C GLN A 139 -14.73 26.98 12.27
N GLY A 140 -15.23 26.70 13.48
CA GLY A 140 -15.83 27.72 14.31
C GLY A 140 -14.68 28.61 14.74
N ILE A 141 -14.54 29.77 14.08
CA ILE A 141 -13.62 30.82 14.49
C ILE A 141 -13.96 31.15 15.95
N THR A 142 -13.19 30.61 16.88
CA THR A 142 -13.07 31.18 18.22
C THR A 142 -11.69 31.78 18.28
N LYS A 143 -11.63 33.10 18.14
CA LYS A 143 -10.44 33.88 18.51
C LYS A 143 -10.19 33.59 20.00
N ALA A 144 -9.18 32.80 20.31
CA ALA A 144 -8.64 32.74 21.66
C ALA A 144 -7.69 33.95 21.83
N PRO A 145 -7.82 34.76 22.89
CA PRO A 145 -6.86 35.81 23.15
C PRO A 145 -5.53 35.20 23.59
N LEU A 146 -4.44 35.72 23.02
CA LEU A 146 -3.07 35.50 23.49
C LEU A 146 -2.95 36.00 24.94
N LEU A 147 -2.71 35.09 25.88
CA LEU A 147 -2.17 35.43 27.19
C LEU A 147 -0.74 34.91 27.24
N SER A 148 0.23 35.83 27.16
CA SER A 148 1.61 35.54 27.54
C SER A 148 1.69 35.44 29.06
N LEU A 149 2.37 34.43 29.59
CA LEU A 149 2.98 34.54 30.92
C LEU A 149 4.44 34.13 30.80
N SER A 150 5.32 35.10 31.05
CA SER A 150 6.73 34.88 31.33
C SER A 150 6.87 34.44 32.79
N LEU A 151 7.68 33.41 33.03
CA LEU A 151 8.62 33.31 34.13
C LEU A 151 9.87 32.59 33.60
#